data_AF-A0A1V4SV70-F1
#
_entry.id   AF-A0A1V4SV70-F1
#
_cell.length_a   1.000
_cell.length_b   1.000
_cell.length_c   1.000
_cell.angle_alpha   90.00
_cell.angle_beta   90.00
_cell.angle_gamma   90.00
#
_symmetry.space_group_name_H-M   'P 1'
#
loop_
_entity.id
_entity.type
_entity.pdbx_description
1 polymer ?
#
loop_
_entity_poly.entity_id
_entity_poly.type
_entity_poly.pdbx_seq_one_letter_code
_entity_poly.pdbx_strand_id
1 'polypeptide(L)' 'MKLGMRKPSIKKSFKARTTGRAKRVMKKAVNPMYGKKGMGWVNNPKKAAYNKVYNKTSFSIFSLLKKLFK' A
#
# COMPACT_ATOMS: atom_id res chain seq x y z
N MET A 1 -12.50 0.55 -11.39
CA MET A 1 -12.38 0.90 -9.94
C MET A 1 -13.34 0.01 -9.17
N LYS A 2 -13.02 -0.38 -7.93
CA LYS A 2 -13.93 -1.14 -7.05
C LYS A 2 -14.32 -0.24 -5.88
N LEU A 3 -15.62 -0.09 -5.64
CA LEU A 3 -16.17 0.60 -4.47
C LEU A 3 -16.35 -0.41 -3.34
N GLY A 4 -15.99 -0.03 -2.11
CA GLY A 4 -16.26 -0.84 -0.92
C GLY A 4 -15.12 -1.76 -0.47
N MET A 5 -15.47 -2.98 -0.05
CA MET A 5 -14.56 -3.86 0.71
C MET A 5 -13.44 -4.46 -0.14
N ARG A 6 -12.18 -4.25 0.29
CA ARG A 6 -11.02 -4.93 -0.29
C ARG A 6 -10.99 -6.40 0.13
N LYS A 7 -10.69 -7.30 -0.82
CA LYS A 7 -10.50 -8.73 -0.53
C LYS A 7 -9.29 -8.91 0.40
N PRO A 8 -9.46 -9.43 1.63
CA PRO A 8 -8.33 -9.73 2.49
C PRO A 8 -7.51 -10.89 1.92
N SER A 9 -6.20 -10.89 2.14
CA SER A 9 -5.34 -12.01 1.74
C SER A 9 -4.22 -12.22 2.77
N ILE A 10 -4.32 -13.29 3.55
CA ILE A 10 -3.42 -13.59 4.67
C ILE A 10 -2.00 -13.86 4.17
N LYS A 11 -1.84 -14.68 3.13
CA LYS A 11 -0.53 -15.00 2.52
C LYS A 11 0.22 -13.74 2.06
N LYS A 12 -0.45 -12.80 1.40
CA LYS A 12 0.18 -11.54 0.96
C LYS A 12 0.52 -10.63 2.14
N SER A 13 -0.33 -10.60 3.16
CA SER A 13 -0.07 -9.84 4.39
C SER A 13 1.21 -10.34 5.08
N PHE A 14 1.37 -11.65 5.24
CA PHE A 14 2.57 -12.24 5.83
C PHE A 14 3.82 -11.96 5.00
N LYS A 15 3.75 -12.19 3.68
CA LYS A 15 4.86 -11.91 2.75
C LYS A 15 5.28 -10.44 2.74
N ALA A 16 4.33 -9.52 2.91
CA ALA A 16 4.61 -8.09 3.00
C ALA A 16 5.36 -7.69 4.28
N ARG A 17 5.23 -8.46 5.36
CA ARG A 17 5.92 -8.24 6.64
C ARG A 17 7.31 -8.88 6.68
N THR A 18 7.50 -10.00 6.00
CA THR A 18 8.77 -10.74 5.96
C THR A 18 9.63 -10.34 4.75
N THR A 19 9.63 -11.15 3.69
CA THR A 19 10.50 -11.00 2.51
C THR A 19 10.31 -9.64 1.81
N GLY A 20 9.07 -9.15 1.72
CA GLY A 20 8.77 -7.86 1.11
C GLY A 20 9.31 -6.68 1.91
N ARG A 21 9.46 -6.80 3.23
CA ARG A 21 10.07 -5.78 4.08
C ARG A 21 11.58 -5.73 3.84
N ALA A 22 12.25 -6.89 3.86
CA ALA A 22 13.70 -6.97 3.62
C ALA A 22 14.10 -6.34 2.27
N LYS A 23 13.40 -6.71 1.19
CA LYS A 23 13.64 -6.12 -0.15
C LYS A 23 13.45 -4.61 -0.19
N ARG A 24 12.49 -4.06 0.57
CA ARG A 24 12.25 -2.60 0.64
C ARG A 24 13.38 -1.88 1.38
N VAL A 25 13.95 -2.49 2.41
CA VAL A 25 15.08 -1.91 3.17
C VAL A 25 16.31 -1.81 2.26
N MET A 26 16.66 -2.89 1.56
CA MET A 26 17.78 -2.88 0.60
C MET A 26 17.59 -1.80 -0.48
N LYS A 27 16.38 -1.68 -1.05
CA LYS A 27 16.10 -0.62 -2.04
C LYS A 27 16.23 0.80 -1.50
N LYS A 28 15.86 1.02 -0.22
CA LYS A 28 16.04 2.32 0.44
C LYS A 28 17.50 2.66 0.69
N ALA A 29 18.33 1.66 0.99
CA ALA A 29 19.76 1.85 1.20
C ALA A 29 20.50 2.25 -0.08
N VAL A 30 20.09 1.69 -1.23
CA VAL A 30 20.75 1.95 -2.53
C VAL A 30 20.21 3.19 -3.24
N ASN A 31 18.91 3.48 -3.13
CA ASN A 31 18.30 4.61 -3.85
C ASN A 31 17.76 5.68 -2.87
N PRO A 32 18.41 6.86 -2.79
CA PRO A 32 18.04 7.93 -1.86
C PRO A 32 16.65 8.55 -2.15
N MET A 33 16.17 8.41 -3.39
CA MET A 33 14.85 8.89 -3.81
C MET A 33 13.73 7.85 -3.56
N TYR A 34 14.05 6.61 -3.19
CA TYR A 34 13.05 5.55 -3.03
C TYR A 34 12.14 5.79 -1.82
N GLY A 35 10.82 5.87 -2.08
CA GLY A 35 9.81 6.05 -1.04
C GLY A 35 9.64 7.49 -0.52
N LYS A 36 10.27 8.48 -1.17
CA LYS A 36 10.04 9.90 -0.89
C LYS A 36 8.62 10.32 -1.32
N LYS A 37 8.05 11.30 -0.61
CA LYS A 37 6.72 11.87 -0.92
C LYS A 37 6.77 12.49 -2.33
N GLY A 38 5.74 12.25 -3.14
CA GLY A 38 5.64 12.80 -4.51
C GLY A 38 6.22 11.91 -5.62
N MET A 39 7.12 10.97 -5.31
CA MET A 39 7.77 10.11 -6.33
C MET A 39 6.80 9.26 -7.16
N GLY A 40 5.61 8.97 -6.64
CA GLY A 40 4.57 8.29 -7.40
C GLY A 40 4.04 9.11 -8.58
N TRP A 41 3.97 10.43 -8.43
CA TRP A 41 3.53 11.35 -9.50
C TRP A 41 4.62 11.55 -10.55
N VAL A 42 5.88 11.60 -10.13
CA VAL A 42 7.04 11.69 -11.03
C VAL A 42 7.19 10.43 -11.87
N ASN A 43 7.13 9.25 -11.23
CA ASN A 43 7.37 7.98 -11.93
C ASN A 43 6.17 7.49 -12.74
N ASN A 44 4.94 7.68 -12.26
CA ASN A 44 3.74 7.25 -12.96
C ASN A 44 2.48 8.02 -12.51
N PRO A 45 2.17 9.17 -13.13
CA PRO A 45 1.07 10.04 -12.70
C PRO A 45 -0.30 9.39 -12.87
N LYS A 46 -0.53 8.63 -13.95
CA LYS A 46 -1.80 7.92 -14.20
C LYS A 46 -2.12 6.93 -13.08
N LYS A 47 -1.13 6.14 -12.68
CA LYS A 47 -1.26 5.17 -11.57
C LYS A 47 -1.41 5.86 -10.22
N ALA A 48 -0.73 6.98 -10.00
CA ALA A 48 -0.87 7.77 -8.79
C ALA A 48 -2.29 8.30 -8.61
N ALA A 49 -2.88 8.88 -9.67
CA ALA A 49 -4.26 9.34 -9.68
C ALA A 49 -5.26 8.20 -9.41
N TYR A 50 -5.11 7.08 -10.12
CA TYR A 50 -5.96 5.90 -9.91
C TYR A 50 -5.90 5.38 -8.48
N ASN A 51 -4.69 5.21 -7.93
CA ASN A 51 -4.51 4.73 -6.56
C ASN A 51 -5.07 5.70 -5.51
N LYS A 52 -5.02 7.01 -5.77
CA LYS A 52 -5.60 8.02 -4.88
C LYS A 52 -7.11 7.85 -4.79
N VAL A 53 -7.79 7.69 -5.93
CA VAL A 53 -9.25 7.46 -5.96
C VAL A 53 -9.58 6.09 -5.36
N TYR A 54 -8.90 5.02 -5.77
CA TYR A 54 -9.09 3.68 -5.24
C TYR A 54 -8.95 3.62 -3.71
N ASN A 55 -7.99 4.35 -3.14
CA ASN A 55 -7.79 4.36 -1.69
C ASN A 55 -8.85 5.14 -0.93
N LYS A 56 -9.47 6.15 -1.54
CA LYS A 56 -10.61 6.88 -0.97
C LYS A 56 -11.89 6.06 -1.03
N THR A 57 -12.10 5.32 -2.11
CA THR A 57 -13.37 4.64 -2.37
C THR A 57 -13.43 3.19 -1.87
N SER A 58 -12.34 2.67 -1.29
CA SER A 58 -12.30 1.30 -0.76
C SER A 58 -11.79 1.22 0.68
N PHE A 59 -12.37 0.33 1.46
CA PHE A 59 -12.04 0.12 2.87
C PHE A 59 -11.56 -1.32 3.12
N SER A 60 -10.84 -1.54 4.22
CA SER A 60 -10.33 -2.85 4.60
C SER A 60 -11.09 -3.40 5.81
N ILE A 61 -11.40 -4.70 5.80
CA ILE A 61 -12.02 -5.40 6.93
C ILE A 61 -11.16 -5.29 8.19
N PHE A 62 -9.83 -5.42 8.04
CA PHE A 62 -8.90 -5.29 9.16
C PHE A 62 -8.89 -3.87 9.76
N SER A 63 -9.24 -2.84 8.98
CA SER A 63 -9.38 -1.48 9.51
C SER A 63 -10.67 -1.30 10.33
N LEU A 64 -11.73 -2.03 10.00
CA LEU A 64 -12.97 -2.05 10.76
C LEU A 64 -12.79 -2.86 12.06
N LEU A 65 -12.20 -4.06 11.98
CA LEU A 65 -11.86 -4.86 13.15
C LEU A 65 -10.97 -4.07 14.13
N LYS A 66 -9.95 -3.36 13.64
CA LYS A 66 -9.10 -2.52 14.49
C LYS A 66 -9.87 -1.38 15.19
N LYS A 67 -10.96 -0.86 14.60
CA LYS A 67 -11.81 0.15 15.23
C LYS A 67 -12.76 -0.44 16.28
N LEU A 68 -13.19 -1.69 16.08
CA LEU A 68 -14.09 -2.42 16.98
C LEU A 68 -13.38 -2.95 18.24
N PHE A 69 -12.11 -3.33 18.13
CA PHE A 69 -11.30 -3.85 19.24
C PHE A 69 -10.31 -2.81 19.79
N LYS A 70 -10.64 -1.52 19.67
CA LYS A 70 -9.88 -0.44 20.30
C LYS A 70 -10.49 -0.08 21.64
#